data_AF-A0A1Y3U7E0-F1
#
_entry.id   AF-A0A1Y3U7E0-F1
#
_cell.length_a   1.000
_cell.length_b   1.000
_cell.length_c   1.000
_cell.angle_alpha   90.00
_cell.angle_beta   90.00
_cell.angle_gamma   90.00
#
_symmetry.space_group_name_H-M   'P 1'
#
loop_
_entity.id
_entity.type
_entity.pdbx_description
1 polymer ?
#
loop_
_entity_poly.entity_id
_entity_poly.type
_entity_poly.pdbx_seq_one_letter_code
_entity_poly.pdbx_strand_id
1 'polypeptide(L)'
;MLKLEKYQKGVDFFEKTALSVEQECSFVEFSDIDDATVRQERGDAMEDTKQSNKKFHMNILYVVWLLGLFLFLLVMGNWYCVKVYGGNLFYIAFGKNEVSAEEKVFLKERGTLIYGETLDSFPAQIYDPMMESENGFAIDLMNQLAWEMDTTIEFQPVIWADSFTLLENGTVDMIQISYSEERAEKYYLSAPIYRSKGVVFFAR
;
A
#
# COMPACT_ATOMS: atom_id res chain seq x y z
N MET A 1 -27.72 12.10 -65.12
CA MET A 1 -28.18 13.46 -64.75
C MET A 1 -27.84 13.86 -63.31
N LEU A 2 -27.83 12.94 -62.33
CA LEU A 2 -27.50 13.23 -60.91
C LEU A 2 -26.03 13.66 -60.60
N LYS A 3 -25.09 13.49 -61.54
CA LYS A 3 -23.66 13.82 -61.32
C LYS A 3 -23.31 15.28 -61.68
N LEU A 4 -24.11 15.91 -62.55
CA LEU A 4 -23.92 17.30 -62.98
C LEU A 4 -24.48 18.30 -61.95
N GLU A 5 -25.61 17.95 -61.32
CA GLU A 5 -26.27 18.76 -60.28
C GLU A 5 -25.42 18.96 -59.01
N LYS A 6 -24.68 17.92 -58.59
CA LYS A 6 -23.73 18.02 -57.47
C LYS A 6 -22.52 18.89 -57.80
N TYR A 7 -22.11 18.94 -59.07
CA TYR A 7 -20.98 19.75 -59.51
C TYR A 7 -21.35 21.24 -59.53
N GLN A 8 -22.54 21.58 -60.03
CA GLN A 8 -23.05 22.97 -60.00
C GLN A 8 -23.27 23.50 -58.58
N LYS A 9 -23.80 22.69 -57.66
CA LYS A 9 -23.94 23.10 -56.25
C LYS A 9 -22.60 23.34 -55.54
N GLY A 10 -21.53 22.64 -55.94
CA GLY A 10 -20.20 22.87 -55.40
C GLY A 10 -19.61 24.21 -55.87
N VAL A 11 -19.77 24.52 -57.16
CA VAL A 11 -19.28 25.77 -57.76
C VAL A 11 -20.01 26.99 -57.18
N ASP A 12 -21.34 26.95 -57.06
CA ASP A 12 -22.14 28.03 -56.46
C ASP A 12 -21.79 28.28 -54.97
N PHE A 13 -21.38 27.24 -54.24
CA PHE A 13 -20.94 27.38 -52.85
C PHE A 13 -19.57 28.07 -52.78
N PHE A 14 -18.60 27.64 -53.59
CA PHE A 14 -17.28 28.27 -53.64
C PHE A 14 -17.34 29.73 -54.11
N GLU A 15 -18.20 30.04 -55.08
CA GLU A 15 -18.34 31.41 -55.59
C GLU A 15 -19.01 32.33 -54.54
N LYS A 16 -20.00 31.85 -53.79
CA LYS A 16 -20.59 32.60 -52.66
C LYS A 16 -19.64 32.79 -51.49
N THR A 17 -18.82 31.78 -51.16
CA THR A 17 -17.84 31.90 -50.09
C THR A 17 -16.68 32.80 -50.50
N ALA A 18 -16.23 32.75 -51.77
CA ALA A 18 -15.24 33.67 -52.30
C ALA A 18 -15.74 35.13 -52.30
N LEU A 19 -16.99 35.37 -52.72
CA LEU A 19 -17.61 36.70 -52.67
C LEU A 19 -17.83 37.23 -51.25
N SER A 20 -18.11 36.37 -50.26
CA SER A 20 -18.25 36.82 -48.86
C SER A 20 -16.88 37.12 -48.23
N VAL A 21 -15.84 36.37 -48.60
CA VAL A 21 -14.46 36.61 -48.15
C VAL A 21 -13.88 37.87 -48.80
N GLU A 22 -14.19 38.16 -50.08
CA GLU A 22 -13.79 39.42 -50.73
C GLU A 22 -14.55 40.64 -50.19
N GLN A 23 -15.80 40.49 -49.73
CA GLN A 23 -16.56 41.59 -49.10
C GLN A 23 -16.16 41.86 -47.65
N GLU A 24 -15.65 40.87 -46.90
CA GLU A 24 -15.13 41.08 -45.54
C GLU A 24 -13.65 41.47 -45.50
N CYS A 25 -12.89 41.21 -46.58
CA CYS A 25 -11.58 41.83 -46.80
C CYS A 25 -11.74 43.24 -47.37
N SER A 26 -12.23 44.19 -46.57
CA SER A 26 -11.81 45.57 -46.80
C SER A 26 -10.30 45.61 -46.69
N PHE A 27 -9.64 45.84 -47.81
CA PHE A 27 -8.22 46.16 -47.89
C PHE A 27 -8.00 47.41 -47.04
N VAL A 28 -7.69 47.20 -45.76
CA VAL A 28 -7.09 48.23 -44.92
C VAL A 28 -5.77 48.53 -45.61
N GLU A 29 -5.68 49.70 -46.26
CA GLU A 29 -4.40 50.17 -46.76
C GLU A 29 -3.42 50.11 -45.58
N PHE A 30 -2.28 49.45 -45.80
CA PHE A 30 -1.25 49.28 -44.77
C PHE A 30 -0.69 50.63 -44.24
N SER A 31 -1.12 51.76 -44.81
CA SER A 31 -0.87 53.12 -44.35
C SER A 31 -1.77 53.62 -43.21
N ASP A 32 -2.90 52.95 -42.92
CA ASP A 32 -3.88 53.40 -41.92
C ASP A 32 -3.80 52.65 -40.58
N ILE A 33 -2.92 51.65 -40.49
CA ILE A 33 -2.64 50.95 -39.23
C ILE A 33 -1.58 51.76 -38.47
N ASP A 34 -2.01 52.49 -37.43
CA ASP A 34 -1.10 53.19 -36.52
C ASP A 34 -0.11 52.17 -35.92
N ASP A 35 1.18 52.39 -36.16
CA ASP A 35 2.29 51.60 -35.62
C ASP A 35 2.22 51.52 -34.08
N ALA A 36 1.60 52.51 -33.42
CA ALA A 36 1.31 52.44 -31.99
C ALA A 36 0.29 51.34 -31.63
N THR A 37 -0.77 51.14 -32.42
CA THR A 37 -1.79 50.11 -32.19
C THR A 37 -1.23 48.70 -32.39
N VAL A 38 -0.43 48.49 -33.44
CA VAL A 38 0.24 47.19 -33.66
C VAL A 38 1.26 46.88 -32.57
N ARG A 39 1.98 47.90 -32.09
CA ARG A 39 2.90 47.73 -30.94
C ARG A 39 2.16 47.42 -29.65
N GLN A 40 0.98 48.00 -29.44
CA GLN A 40 0.15 47.74 -28.28
C GLN A 40 -0.42 46.31 -28.31
N GLU A 41 -1.06 45.89 -29.40
CA GLU A 41 -1.58 44.52 -29.54
C GLU A 41 -0.48 43.46 -29.41
N ARG A 42 0.72 43.74 -29.94
CA ARG A 42 1.89 42.87 -29.79
C ARG A 42 2.39 42.83 -28.34
N GLY A 43 2.32 43.96 -27.62
CA GLY A 43 2.64 44.06 -26.19
C GLY A 43 1.67 43.24 -25.34
N ASP A 44 0.37 43.40 -25.58
CA ASP A 44 -0.71 42.71 -24.87
C ASP A 44 -0.64 41.19 -25.11
N ALA A 45 -0.42 40.76 -26.37
CA ALA A 45 -0.22 39.34 -26.68
C ALA A 45 1.05 38.75 -26.03
N MET A 46 2.11 39.56 -25.87
CA MET A 46 3.34 39.15 -25.20
C MET A 46 3.16 39.07 -23.67
N GLU A 47 2.34 39.94 -23.09
CA GLU A 47 1.99 39.93 -21.67
C GLU A 47 1.04 38.77 -21.34
N ASP A 48 0.06 38.49 -22.19
CA ASP A 48 -0.84 37.34 -22.09
C ASP A 48 -0.10 36.01 -22.18
N THR A 49 0.85 35.88 -23.12
CA THR A 49 1.68 34.67 -23.23
C THR A 49 2.60 34.51 -22.02
N LYS A 50 3.17 35.59 -21.47
CA LYS A 50 3.95 35.57 -20.24
C LYS A 50 3.11 35.18 -19.02
N GLN A 51 1.88 35.68 -18.92
CA GLN A 51 0.94 35.38 -17.86
C GLN A 51 0.44 33.93 -17.94
N SER A 52 0.15 33.44 -19.16
CA SER A 52 -0.22 32.05 -19.44
C SER A 52 0.90 31.08 -19.05
N ASN A 53 2.15 31.36 -19.46
CA ASN A 53 3.31 30.56 -19.08
C ASN A 53 3.53 30.56 -17.56
N LYS A 54 3.38 31.71 -16.89
CA LYS A 54 3.49 31.79 -15.41
C LYS A 54 2.44 30.92 -14.71
N LYS A 55 1.18 30.95 -15.18
CA LYS A 55 0.09 30.12 -14.65
C LYS A 55 0.35 28.62 -14.88
N PHE A 56 0.86 28.27 -16.05
CA PHE A 56 1.24 26.89 -16.39
C PHE A 56 2.35 26.36 -15.49
N HIS A 57 3.44 27.13 -15.28
CA HIS A 57 4.52 26.76 -14.36
C HIS A 57 4.04 26.63 -12.92
N MET A 58 3.14 27.50 -12.46
CA MET A 58 2.56 27.44 -11.11
C MET A 58 1.72 26.18 -10.90
N ASN A 59 0.94 25.77 -11.90
CA ASN A 59 0.18 24.51 -11.87
C ASN A 59 1.11 23.29 -11.84
N ILE A 60 2.19 23.29 -12.64
CA ILE A 60 3.20 22.22 -12.61
C ILE A 60 3.84 22.14 -11.23
N LEU A 61 4.26 23.28 -10.67
CA LEU A 61 4.88 23.33 -9.35
C LEU A 61 3.93 22.78 -8.27
N TYR A 62 2.64 23.10 -8.35
CA TYR A 62 1.63 22.59 -7.43
C TYR A 62 1.44 21.08 -7.56
N VAL A 63 1.38 20.54 -8.78
CA VAL A 63 1.28 19.09 -9.01
C VAL A 63 2.52 18.36 -8.49
N VAL A 64 3.73 18.91 -8.73
CA VAL A 64 4.98 18.36 -8.19
C VAL A 64 4.97 18.36 -6.66
N TRP A 65 4.48 19.44 -6.04
CA TRP A 65 4.31 19.51 -4.59
C TRP A 65 3.33 18.47 -4.05
N LEU A 66 2.18 18.29 -4.69
CA LEU A 66 1.21 17.26 -4.32
C LEU A 66 1.77 15.84 -4.45
N LEU A 67 2.50 15.56 -5.53
CA LEU A 67 3.17 14.27 -5.72
C LEU A 67 4.25 14.04 -4.65
N GLY A 68 5.02 15.08 -4.31
CA GLY A 68 6.00 15.02 -3.24
C GLY A 68 5.36 14.76 -1.87
N LEU A 69 4.26 15.43 -1.56
CA LEU A 69 3.49 15.20 -0.33
C LEU A 69 2.91 13.77 -0.29
N PHE A 70 2.35 13.30 -1.39
CA PHE A 70 1.83 11.93 -1.48
C PHE A 70 2.94 10.89 -1.26
N LEU A 71 4.10 11.07 -1.88
CA LEU A 71 5.24 10.18 -1.69
C LEU A 71 5.76 10.22 -0.25
N PHE A 72 5.82 11.40 0.36
CA PHE A 72 6.16 11.56 1.77
C PHE A 72 5.17 10.82 2.69
N LEU A 73 3.87 10.95 2.43
CA LEU A 73 2.83 10.24 3.19
C LEU A 73 2.94 8.72 3.01
N LEU A 74 3.26 8.23 1.82
CA LEU A 74 3.52 6.81 1.59
C LEU A 74 4.74 6.30 2.38
N VAL A 75 5.83 7.05 2.39
CA VAL A 75 7.04 6.69 3.16
C VAL A 75 6.75 6.71 4.66
N MET A 76 6.07 7.75 5.14
CA MET A 76 5.68 7.87 6.55
C MET A 76 4.70 6.77 6.97
N GLY A 77 3.70 6.48 6.14
CA GLY A 77 2.75 5.41 6.35
C GLY A 77 3.43 4.04 6.38
N ASN A 78 4.32 3.77 5.42
CA ASN A 78 5.10 2.54 5.40
C ASN A 78 6.00 2.41 6.65
N TRP A 79 6.68 3.49 7.05
CA TRP A 79 7.49 3.51 8.27
C TRP A 79 6.66 3.22 9.53
N TYR A 80 5.47 3.84 9.63
CA TYR A 80 4.53 3.59 10.71
C TYR A 80 4.06 2.12 10.72
N CYS A 81 3.72 1.57 9.54
CA CYS A 81 3.30 0.18 9.42
C CYS A 81 4.38 -0.81 9.89
N VAL A 82 5.63 -0.60 9.45
CA VAL A 82 6.77 -1.42 9.90
C VAL A 82 6.95 -1.31 11.41
N LYS A 83 6.80 -0.11 11.99
CA LYS A 83 6.99 0.10 13.43
C LYS A 83 5.87 -0.49 14.28
N VAL A 84 4.62 -0.41 13.85
CA VAL A 84 3.47 -0.85 14.64
C VAL A 84 3.12 -2.31 14.36
N TYR A 85 2.93 -2.66 13.09
CA TYR A 85 2.44 -3.98 12.67
C TYR A 85 3.56 -4.95 12.30
N GLY A 86 4.82 -4.52 12.28
CA GLY A 86 5.96 -5.40 11.96
C GLY A 86 6.06 -5.81 10.49
N GLY A 87 5.20 -5.24 9.61
CA GLY A 87 5.18 -5.50 8.18
C GLY A 87 5.09 -4.20 7.37
N ASN A 88 5.60 -4.22 6.14
CA ASN A 88 5.51 -3.07 5.24
C ASN A 88 4.07 -2.92 4.68
N LEU A 89 3.77 -1.76 4.08
CA LEU A 89 2.42 -1.45 3.59
C LEU A 89 1.90 -2.50 2.58
N PHE A 90 2.81 -3.05 1.75
CA PHE A 90 2.47 -4.06 0.75
C PHE A 90 2.14 -5.41 1.39
N TYR A 91 2.87 -5.82 2.44
CA TYR A 91 2.60 -7.04 3.19
C TYR A 91 1.22 -7.01 3.83
N ILE A 92 0.81 -5.86 4.37
CA ILE A 92 -0.50 -5.72 5.00
C ILE A 92 -1.61 -5.68 3.94
N ALA A 93 -1.40 -4.97 2.83
CA ALA A 93 -2.42 -4.80 1.80
C ALA A 93 -2.57 -6.01 0.85
N PHE A 94 -1.48 -6.73 0.61
CA PHE A 94 -1.40 -7.79 -0.42
C PHE A 94 -0.75 -9.08 0.09
N GLY A 95 -0.43 -9.17 1.38
CA GLY A 95 0.05 -10.40 1.98
C GLY A 95 -0.97 -11.51 1.74
N LYS A 96 -0.53 -12.57 1.05
CA LYS A 96 -1.33 -13.79 0.96
C LYS A 96 -1.31 -14.44 2.34
N ASN A 97 -2.42 -14.32 3.04
CA ASN A 97 -2.63 -15.01 4.32
C ASN A 97 -3.13 -16.45 4.12
N GLU A 98 -3.26 -16.90 2.87
CA GLU A 98 -3.69 -18.25 2.54
C GLU A 98 -2.50 -19.19 2.45
N VAL A 99 -2.58 -20.31 3.18
CA VAL A 99 -1.63 -21.42 3.08
C VAL A 99 -1.61 -21.93 1.62
N SER A 100 -0.42 -21.95 1.02
CA SER A 100 -0.22 -22.43 -0.35
C SER A 100 -0.58 -23.90 -0.52
N ALA A 101 -0.74 -24.36 -1.76
CA ALA A 101 -1.06 -25.77 -2.03
C ALA A 101 0.06 -26.70 -1.53
N GLU A 102 1.32 -26.29 -1.70
CA GLU A 102 2.50 -27.00 -1.26
C GLU A 102 2.56 -27.10 0.27
N GLU A 103 2.28 -26.01 0.98
CA GLU A 103 2.24 -25.98 2.44
C GLU A 103 1.09 -26.84 2.99
N LYS A 104 -0.08 -26.84 2.35
CA LYS A 104 -1.20 -27.71 2.74
C LYS A 104 -0.86 -29.19 2.62
N VAL A 105 -0.14 -29.58 1.56
CA VAL A 105 0.33 -30.97 1.39
C VAL A 105 1.34 -31.30 2.49
N PHE A 106 2.31 -30.42 2.72
CA PHE A 106 3.30 -30.59 3.78
C PHE A 106 2.65 -30.76 5.17
N LEU A 107 1.69 -29.91 5.53
CA LEU A 107 0.99 -29.99 6.82
C LEU A 107 0.20 -31.30 6.96
N LYS A 108 -0.45 -31.77 5.88
CA LYS A 108 -1.16 -33.05 5.88
C LYS A 108 -0.23 -34.25 6.03
N GLU A 109 0.94 -34.22 5.41
CA GLU A 109 1.95 -35.28 5.53
C GLU A 109 2.63 -35.27 6.91
N ARG A 110 2.90 -34.08 7.45
CA ARG A 110 3.51 -33.89 8.78
C ARG A 110 2.59 -34.32 9.92
N GLY A 111 1.28 -34.15 9.74
CA GLY A 111 0.27 -34.47 10.75
C GLY A 111 0.22 -33.43 11.88
N THR A 112 -0.03 -33.90 13.09
CA THR A 112 -0.15 -33.05 14.28
C THR A 112 1.14 -32.28 14.56
N LEU A 113 1.00 -30.97 14.76
CA LEU A 113 2.07 -30.09 15.23
C LEU A 113 2.02 -30.00 16.76
N ILE A 114 3.18 -29.91 17.39
CA ILE A 114 3.29 -29.83 18.85
C ILE A 114 3.75 -28.44 19.26
N TYR A 115 2.92 -27.74 20.03
CA TYR A 115 3.26 -26.46 20.63
C TYR A 115 3.73 -26.65 22.08
N GLY A 116 4.98 -26.30 22.35
CA GLY A 116 5.59 -26.31 23.68
C GLY A 116 5.10 -25.13 24.51
N GLU A 117 4.20 -25.41 25.43
CA GLU A 117 3.58 -24.42 26.30
C GLU A 117 4.33 -24.30 27.64
N THR A 118 4.84 -23.11 27.93
CA THR A 118 5.54 -22.88 29.20
C THR A 118 4.54 -22.65 30.33
N LEU A 119 4.61 -23.51 31.33
CA LEU A 119 3.81 -23.42 32.55
C LEU A 119 3.96 -22.03 33.22
N ASP A 120 2.85 -21.50 33.74
CA ASP A 120 2.76 -20.24 34.50
C ASP A 120 3.06 -18.96 33.72
N SER A 121 2.81 -18.95 32.41
CA SER A 121 3.05 -17.80 31.54
C SER A 121 1.87 -16.82 31.47
N PHE A 122 1.43 -16.21 32.57
CA PHE A 122 0.33 -15.23 32.55
C PHE A 122 0.66 -14.00 31.66
N PRO A 123 -0.25 -13.52 30.77
CA PRO A 123 -1.60 -13.99 30.45
C PRO A 123 -1.67 -14.94 29.24
N ALA A 124 -0.53 -15.44 28.77
CA ALA A 124 -0.46 -16.41 27.68
C ALA A 124 -1.15 -17.74 28.05
N GLN A 125 -1.10 -18.10 29.34
CA GLN A 125 -1.78 -19.25 29.94
C GLN A 125 -2.36 -18.90 31.32
N ILE A 126 -3.58 -19.36 31.56
CA ILE A 126 -4.38 -19.27 32.79
C ILE A 126 -5.06 -20.63 32.92
N TYR A 127 -4.67 -21.42 33.92
CA TYR A 127 -5.45 -22.59 34.29
C TYR A 127 -6.80 -22.14 34.85
N ASP A 128 -7.90 -22.59 34.23
CA ASP A 128 -9.24 -22.37 34.75
C ASP A 128 -9.65 -23.57 35.63
N PRO A 129 -9.60 -23.43 36.97
CA PRO A 129 -9.96 -24.53 37.87
C PRO A 129 -11.45 -24.90 37.82
N MET A 130 -12.32 -24.07 37.22
CA MET A 130 -13.75 -24.39 37.05
C MET A 130 -14.03 -25.18 35.77
N MET A 131 -13.24 -24.98 34.72
CA MET A 131 -13.39 -25.68 33.43
C MET A 131 -12.45 -26.88 33.29
N GLU A 132 -11.52 -27.08 34.22
CA GLU A 132 -10.42 -28.06 34.11
C GLU A 132 -9.67 -27.93 32.77
N SER A 133 -9.58 -26.70 32.25
CA SER A 133 -8.99 -26.40 30.96
C SER A 133 -7.96 -25.28 31.08
N GLU A 134 -6.95 -25.34 30.22
CA GLU A 134 -6.00 -24.26 30.05
C GLU A 134 -6.58 -23.26 29.05
N ASN A 135 -6.66 -22.00 29.47
CA ASN A 135 -7.14 -20.89 28.66
C ASN A 135 -6.06 -19.82 28.58
N GLY A 136 -6.01 -19.00 27.54
CA GLY A 136 -5.07 -17.91 27.50
C GLY A 136 -4.79 -17.42 26.09
N PHE A 137 -4.14 -16.26 26.01
CA PHE A 137 -3.93 -15.61 24.72
C PHE A 137 -3.16 -16.49 23.72
N ALA A 138 -2.16 -17.24 24.17
CA ALA A 138 -1.38 -18.11 23.28
C ALA A 138 -2.18 -19.33 22.83
N ILE A 139 -2.98 -19.93 23.73
CA ILE A 139 -3.85 -21.06 23.43
C ILE A 139 -4.90 -20.68 22.38
N ASP A 140 -5.60 -19.55 22.59
CA ASP A 140 -6.62 -19.06 21.65
C ASP A 140 -6.02 -18.78 20.28
N LEU A 141 -4.83 -18.17 20.24
CA LEU A 141 -4.11 -17.89 19.00
C LEU A 141 -3.73 -19.17 18.26
N MET A 142 -3.17 -20.17 18.95
CA MET A 142 -2.77 -21.44 18.33
C MET A 142 -3.99 -22.23 17.86
N ASN A 143 -5.09 -22.24 18.61
CA ASN A 143 -6.35 -22.86 18.19
C ASN A 143 -6.93 -22.20 16.92
N GLN A 144 -6.95 -20.87 16.88
CA GLN A 144 -7.39 -20.14 15.69
C GLN A 144 -6.48 -20.44 14.49
N LEU A 145 -5.16 -20.49 14.70
CA LEU A 145 -4.19 -20.81 13.67
C LEU A 145 -4.38 -22.24 13.14
N ALA A 146 -4.61 -23.22 14.03
CA ALA A 146 -4.91 -24.60 13.65
C ALA A 146 -6.15 -24.68 12.75
N TRP A 147 -7.20 -23.93 13.09
CA TRP A 147 -8.43 -23.87 12.30
C TRP A 147 -8.20 -23.23 10.92
N GLU A 148 -7.47 -22.12 10.84
CA GLU A 148 -7.18 -21.44 9.57
C GLU A 148 -6.29 -22.28 8.63
N MET A 149 -5.39 -23.08 9.21
CA MET A 149 -4.48 -23.94 8.45
C MET A 149 -5.07 -25.33 8.12
N ASP A 150 -6.28 -25.64 8.59
CA ASP A 150 -6.88 -26.99 8.48
C ASP A 150 -5.93 -28.09 9.00
N THR A 151 -5.33 -27.84 10.18
CA THR A 151 -4.37 -28.75 10.83
C THR A 151 -4.69 -28.94 12.30
N THR A 152 -3.99 -29.87 12.96
CA THR A 152 -4.08 -30.11 14.40
C THR A 152 -2.83 -29.60 15.11
N ILE A 153 -3.02 -28.82 16.16
CA ILE A 153 -1.96 -28.37 17.06
C ILE A 153 -2.27 -28.93 18.45
N GLU A 154 -1.34 -29.73 19.00
CA GLU A 154 -1.42 -30.24 20.37
C GLU A 154 -0.54 -29.41 21.30
N PHE A 155 -1.03 -29.17 22.51
CA PHE A 155 -0.33 -28.42 23.54
C PHE A 155 0.45 -29.38 24.43
N GLN A 156 1.75 -29.18 24.52
CA GLN A 156 2.63 -29.95 25.39
C GLN A 156 3.20 -29.02 26.47
N PRO A 157 2.85 -29.23 27.75
CA PRO A 157 3.47 -28.49 28.84
C PRO A 157 4.98 -28.72 28.89
N VAL A 158 5.76 -27.64 28.94
CA VAL A 158 7.21 -27.66 29.00
C VAL A 158 7.75 -26.74 30.09
N ILE A 159 8.91 -27.11 30.62
CA ILE A 159 9.70 -26.22 31.49
C ILE A 159 10.45 -25.25 30.57
N TRP A 160 10.42 -23.95 30.88
CA TRP A 160 11.09 -22.92 30.07
C TRP A 160 12.56 -23.23 29.79
N ALA A 161 13.29 -23.67 30.83
CA ALA A 161 14.71 -23.99 30.73
C ALA A 161 15.02 -25.08 29.70
N ASP A 162 14.08 -26.00 29.48
CA ASP A 162 14.23 -27.14 28.58
C ASP A 162 13.64 -26.89 27.19
N SER A 163 12.89 -25.79 27.02
CA SER A 163 12.09 -25.53 25.81
C SER A 163 12.94 -25.48 24.53
N PHE A 164 14.14 -24.89 24.58
CA PHE A 164 15.04 -24.85 23.43
C PHE A 164 15.58 -26.23 23.07
N THR A 165 15.94 -27.05 24.06
CA THR A 165 16.40 -28.42 23.85
C THR A 165 15.31 -29.29 23.23
N LEU A 166 14.07 -29.12 23.70
CA LEU A 166 12.89 -29.82 23.19
C LEU A 166 12.52 -29.38 21.76
N LEU A 167 12.78 -28.11 21.41
CA LEU A 167 12.62 -27.63 20.03
C LEU A 167 13.70 -28.23 19.13
N GLU A 168 14.96 -28.20 19.55
CA GLU A 168 16.11 -28.66 18.76
C GLU A 168 16.09 -30.16 18.49
N ASN A 169 15.57 -30.96 19.44
CA ASN A 169 15.47 -32.40 19.29
C ASN A 169 14.16 -32.84 18.58
N GLY A 170 13.28 -31.90 18.22
CA GLY A 170 12.02 -32.17 17.54
C GLY A 170 10.91 -32.76 18.42
N THR A 171 11.03 -32.67 19.75
CA THR A 171 9.95 -33.07 20.67
C THR A 171 8.77 -32.10 20.58
N VAL A 172 9.06 -30.80 20.43
CA VAL A 172 8.07 -29.77 20.12
C VAL A 172 8.43 -29.10 18.81
N ASP A 173 7.42 -28.68 18.04
CA ASP A 173 7.61 -28.02 16.75
C ASP A 173 7.73 -26.50 16.89
N MET A 174 7.10 -25.94 17.93
CA MET A 174 6.98 -24.50 18.13
C MET A 174 7.03 -24.16 19.62
N ILE A 175 7.66 -23.04 19.95
CA ILE A 175 7.67 -22.47 21.29
C ILE A 175 7.52 -20.95 21.21
N GLN A 176 6.96 -20.34 22.25
CA GLN A 176 6.92 -18.89 22.37
C GLN A 176 8.24 -18.35 22.91
N ILE A 177 8.88 -17.43 22.20
CA ILE A 177 10.14 -16.81 22.64
C ILE A 177 10.16 -15.30 22.42
N SER A 178 10.86 -14.59 23.30
CA SER A 178 11.18 -13.18 23.08
C SER A 178 12.27 -13.04 22.03
N TYR A 179 12.10 -12.05 21.16
CA TYR A 179 13.10 -11.69 20.14
C TYR A 179 14.44 -11.31 20.77
N SER A 180 15.53 -11.83 20.19
CA SER A 180 16.89 -11.31 20.31
C SER A 180 17.63 -11.57 18.98
N GLU A 181 18.66 -10.79 18.68
CA GLU A 181 19.47 -10.99 17.47
C GLU A 181 20.08 -12.41 17.45
N GLU A 182 20.67 -12.83 18.56
CA GLU A 182 21.23 -14.18 18.74
C GLU A 182 20.21 -15.30 18.45
N ARG A 183 18.95 -15.13 18.87
CA ARG A 183 17.90 -16.13 18.61
C ARG A 183 17.42 -16.11 17.17
N ALA A 184 17.37 -14.94 16.55
CA ALA A 184 16.98 -14.79 15.15
C ALA A 184 18.02 -15.41 14.19
N GLU A 185 19.29 -15.51 14.61
CA GLU A 185 20.32 -16.22 13.86
C GLU A 185 20.19 -17.75 13.95
N LYS A 186 19.59 -18.25 15.04
CA LYS A 186 19.49 -19.70 15.31
C LYS A 186 18.14 -20.31 14.97
N TYR A 187 17.04 -19.55 15.06
CA TYR A 187 15.68 -20.04 14.92
C TYR A 187 14.88 -19.24 13.89
N TYR A 188 13.91 -19.90 13.27
CA TYR A 188 12.90 -19.23 12.46
C TYR A 188 11.87 -18.56 13.36
N LEU A 189 11.88 -17.23 13.38
CA LEU A 189 10.93 -16.43 14.15
C LEU A 189 9.76 -16.00 13.25
N SER A 190 8.54 -16.13 13.76
CA SER A 190 7.36 -15.56 13.14
C SER A 190 7.35 -14.03 13.26
N ALA A 191 6.39 -13.39 12.58
CA ALA A 191 6.08 -12.00 12.86
C ALA A 191 5.70 -11.84 14.35
N PRO A 192 6.11 -10.75 15.03
CA PRO A 192 5.85 -10.58 16.45
C PRO A 192 4.34 -10.49 16.72
N ILE A 193 3.83 -11.42 17.53
CA ILE A 193 2.40 -11.54 17.87
C ILE A 193 1.93 -10.55 18.94
N TYR A 194 2.83 -10.12 19.83
CA TYR A 194 2.60 -9.02 20.78
C TYR A 194 3.92 -8.39 21.21
N ARG A 195 3.84 -7.26 21.92
CA ARG A 195 4.99 -6.59 22.52
C ARG A 195 4.82 -6.56 24.02
N SER A 196 5.79 -7.11 24.75
CA SER A 196 5.87 -7.01 26.19
C SER A 196 6.98 -6.05 26.59
N LYS A 197 6.83 -5.44 27.78
CA LYS A 197 7.87 -4.60 28.39
C LYS A 197 8.01 -4.99 29.85
N GLY A 198 9.24 -5.29 30.26
CA GLY A 198 9.56 -5.50 31.67
C GLY A 198 9.33 -4.21 32.46
N VAL A 199 8.60 -4.31 33.57
CA VAL A 199 8.37 -3.21 34.51
C VAL A 199 8.84 -3.64 35.89
N VAL A 200 9.43 -2.71 36.64
CA VAL A 200 9.87 -2.95 38.01
C VAL A 200 8.74 -2.53 38.95
N PHE A 201 8.23 -3.47 39.74
CA PHE A 201 7.25 -3.19 40.78
C PHE A 201 7.95 -3.01 42.12
N PHE A 202 7.62 -1.93 42.82
CA PHE A 202 8.00 -1.72 44.22
C PHE A 202 6.74 -1.83 45.07
N ALA A 203 6.69 -2.80 45.98
CA ALA A 203 5.69 -2.82 47.03
C ALA A 203 6.09 -1.82 48.12
N ARG A 204 5.12 -1.03 48.61
CA ARG A 204 5.28 -0.20 49.81
C ARG A 204 4.87 -1.00 51.04
#